data_AF-A0A059ZX74-F1
#
_entry.id   AF-A0A059ZX74-F1
#
_cell.length_a   1.000
_cell.length_b   1.000
_cell.length_c   1.000
_cell.angle_alpha   90.00
_cell.angle_beta   90.00
_cell.angle_gamma   90.00
#
_symmetry.space_group_name_H-M   'P 1'
#
loop_
_entity.id
_entity.type
_entity.pdbx_description
1 polymer ?
#
loop_
_entity_poly.entity_id
_entity_poly.type
_entity_poly.pdbx_seq_one_letter_code
_entity_poly.pdbx_strand_id
1 'polypeptide(L)'
;MPLQRRIPKRGFRSALAPRVAEVQLGLLESAAIAGVVDLEALRLRRLVRGKPAAVKVILGGELTQAITVKGLRVSAGARAVIEQAGGTVEA
;
A
#
# COMPACT_ATOMS: atom_id res chain seq x y z
N MET A 1 -36.02 19.65 14.91
CA MET A 1 -34.71 19.92 14.28
C MET A 1 -34.04 18.60 13.94
N PRO A 2 -33.89 18.24 12.65
CA PRO A 2 -33.22 17.00 12.24
C PRO A 2 -31.74 17.01 12.62
N LEU A 3 -31.19 15.83 12.96
CA LEU A 3 -29.85 15.66 13.57
C LEU A 3 -28.72 16.21 12.68
N GLN A 4 -28.85 16.08 11.35
CA GLN A 4 -27.92 16.64 10.36
C GLN A 4 -27.78 18.18 10.39
N ARG A 5 -28.76 18.90 10.97
CA ARG A 5 -28.74 20.36 11.13
C ARG A 5 -28.28 20.80 12.53
N ARG A 6 -28.18 19.86 13.48
CA ARG A 6 -27.73 20.11 14.85
C ARG A 6 -26.21 20.04 14.98
N ILE A 7 -25.54 19.28 14.11
CA ILE A 7 -24.10 19.06 14.14
C ILE A 7 -23.41 20.02 13.14
N PRO A 8 -22.31 20.69 13.50
CA PRO A 8 -21.57 21.55 12.58
C PRO A 8 -20.88 20.73 11.49
N LYS A 9 -20.81 21.27 10.27
CA LYS A 9 -19.94 20.72 9.21
C LYS A 9 -18.49 20.85 9.66
N ARG A 10 -17.72 19.76 9.59
CA ARG A 10 -16.30 19.71 9.93
C ARG A 10 -15.53 18.97 8.86
N GLY A 11 -14.31 19.44 8.59
CA GLY A 11 -13.37 18.83 7.64
C GLY A 11 -13.52 19.32 6.20
N PHE A 12 -12.69 18.76 5.33
CA PHE A 12 -12.67 19.00 3.89
C PHE A 12 -12.28 17.70 3.17
N ARG A 13 -12.58 17.60 1.87
CA ARG A 13 -12.18 16.45 1.05
C ARG A 13 -10.83 16.74 0.38
N SER A 14 -9.83 15.90 0.65
CA SER A 14 -8.52 15.99 -0.01
C SER A 14 -8.58 15.49 -1.47
N ALA A 15 -8.01 16.25 -2.39
CA ALA A 15 -7.88 15.87 -3.81
C ALA A 15 -6.79 14.80 -4.05
N LEU A 16 -5.85 14.65 -3.11
CA LEU A 16 -4.74 13.69 -3.21
C LEU A 16 -5.11 12.31 -2.69
N ALA A 17 -6.05 12.23 -1.74
CA ALA A 17 -6.50 10.95 -1.17
C ALA A 17 -6.87 9.87 -2.20
N PRO A 18 -7.64 10.15 -3.28
CA PRO A 18 -7.96 9.11 -4.28
C PRO A 18 -6.77 8.69 -5.16
N ARG A 19 -5.64 9.41 -5.11
CA ARG A 19 -4.44 9.11 -5.91
C ARG A 19 -3.41 8.28 -5.17
N VAL A 20 -3.63 8.00 -3.88
CA VAL A 20 -2.77 7.16 -3.06
C VAL A 20 -3.47 5.83 -2.85
N ALA A 21 -2.81 4.73 -3.19
CA ALA A 21 -3.29 3.39 -2.93
C ALA A 21 -2.49 2.74 -1.79
N GLU A 22 -3.16 1.87 -1.04
CA GLU A 22 -2.54 1.10 0.04
C GLU A 22 -2.52 -0.37 -0.34
N VAL A 23 -1.42 -1.06 -0.05
CA VAL A 23 -1.26 -2.49 -0.32
C VAL A 23 -0.74 -3.18 0.94
N GLN A 24 -1.36 -4.30 1.28
CA GLN A 24 -1.02 -5.13 2.43
C GLN A 24 0.05 -6.16 2.08
N LEU A 25 0.88 -6.52 3.07
CA LEU A 25 1.98 -7.49 2.94
C LEU A 25 1.50 -8.87 2.44
N GLY A 26 0.40 -9.40 2.97
CA GLY A 26 -0.10 -10.72 2.56
C GLY A 26 -0.55 -10.79 1.09
N LEU A 27 -0.81 -9.65 0.45
CA LEU A 27 -1.11 -9.60 -0.98
C LEU A 27 0.16 -9.55 -1.84
N LEU A 28 1.31 -9.15 -1.25
CA LEU A 28 2.58 -9.00 -1.98
C LEU A 28 3.14 -10.32 -2.47
N GLU A 29 2.93 -11.43 -1.75
CA GLU A 29 3.37 -12.75 -2.19
C GLU A 29 2.72 -13.16 -3.52
N SER A 30 1.41 -12.94 -3.63
CA SER A 30 0.67 -13.19 -4.87
C SER A 30 1.02 -12.17 -5.97
N ALA A 31 1.54 -11.01 -5.58
CA ALA A 31 1.88 -9.91 -6.46
C ALA A 31 3.27 -10.00 -7.05
N ALA A 32 4.19 -10.66 -6.35
CA ALA A 32 5.60 -10.71 -6.72
C ALA A 32 5.75 -11.36 -8.11
N ILE A 33 6.43 -10.64 -9.00
CA ILE A 33 6.87 -11.18 -10.29
C ILE A 33 8.39 -11.30 -10.17
N ALA A 34 8.89 -12.53 -10.14
CA ALA A 34 10.33 -12.83 -9.95
C ALA A 34 10.95 -12.21 -8.67
N GLY A 35 10.17 -12.06 -7.59
CA GLY A 35 10.66 -11.54 -6.31
C GLY A 35 10.75 -10.01 -6.23
N VAL A 36 10.34 -9.28 -7.27
CA VAL A 36 10.32 -7.80 -7.29
C VAL A 36 8.87 -7.29 -7.27
N VAL A 37 8.61 -6.32 -6.39
CA VAL A 37 7.35 -5.60 -6.30
C VAL A 37 7.55 -4.18 -6.79
N ASP A 38 7.13 -3.96 -8.03
CA ASP A 38 7.03 -2.67 -8.71
C ASP A 38 5.58 -2.20 -8.85
N LEU A 39 5.39 -0.90 -9.13
CA LEU A 39 4.08 -0.34 -9.47
C LEU A 39 3.42 -1.07 -10.66
N GLU A 40 4.22 -1.54 -11.62
CA GLU A 40 3.72 -2.29 -12.78
C GLU A 40 3.30 -3.72 -12.41
N ALA A 41 4.07 -4.41 -11.56
CA ALA A 41 3.72 -5.74 -11.06
C ALA A 41 2.39 -5.71 -10.30
N LEU A 42 2.20 -4.70 -9.44
CA LEU A 42 0.95 -4.48 -8.70
C LEU A 42 -0.25 -4.18 -9.62
N ARG A 43 -0.01 -3.53 -10.77
CA ARG A 43 -1.05 -3.27 -11.79
C ARG A 43 -1.43 -4.52 -12.56
N LEU A 44 -0.44 -5.31 -13.01
CA LEU A 44 -0.68 -6.55 -13.76
C LEU A 44 -1.52 -7.54 -12.94
N ARG A 45 -1.27 -7.59 -11.62
CA ARG A 45 -2.02 -8.43 -10.67
C ARG A 45 -3.34 -7.81 -10.21
N ARG A 46 -3.72 -6.65 -10.74
CA ARG A 46 -4.96 -5.90 -10.42
C ARG A 46 -5.16 -5.58 -8.93
N LEU A 47 -4.09 -5.60 -8.13
CA LEU A 47 -4.14 -5.24 -6.71
C LEU A 47 -4.34 -3.74 -6.52
N VAL A 48 -3.91 -2.95 -7.50
CA VAL A 48 -4.05 -1.51 -7.52
C VAL A 48 -4.96 -1.12 -8.69
N ARG A 49 -6.14 -0.55 -8.39
CA ARG A 49 -7.11 -0.14 -9.40
C ARG A 49 -6.86 1.30 -9.86
N GLY A 50 -6.82 1.52 -11.17
CA GLY A 50 -6.63 2.85 -11.78
C GLY A 50 -5.16 3.26 -11.93
N LYS A 51 -4.89 4.57 -11.90
CA LYS A 51 -3.55 5.17 -11.98
C LYS A 51 -3.23 5.96 -10.70
N PRO A 52 -3.03 5.30 -9.54
CA PRO A 52 -2.55 6.03 -8.37
C PRO A 52 -1.14 6.53 -8.63
N ALA A 53 -0.87 7.74 -8.13
CA ALA A 53 0.42 8.40 -8.24
C ALA A 53 1.42 7.88 -7.20
N ALA A 54 0.92 7.29 -6.10
CA ALA A 54 1.75 6.71 -5.06
C ALA A 54 1.09 5.45 -4.47
N VAL A 55 1.91 4.48 -4.08
CA VAL A 55 1.48 3.29 -3.36
C VAL A 55 2.22 3.23 -2.02
N LYS A 56 1.46 2.96 -0.95
CA LYS A 56 1.97 2.75 0.39
C LYS A 56 1.81 1.28 0.80
N VAL A 57 2.90 0.66 1.22
CA VAL A 57 2.92 -0.70 1.77
C VAL A 57 2.69 -0.63 3.28
N ILE A 58 1.62 -1.27 3.73
CA ILE A 58 1.18 -1.31 5.12
C ILE A 58 1.30 -2.72 5.69
N LEU A 59 1.54 -2.79 7.00
CA LEU A 59 1.56 -4.05 7.73
C LEU A 59 0.14 -4.64 7.75
N GLY A 60 -0.01 -5.84 7.22
CA GLY A 60 -1.28 -6.56 7.12
C GLY A 60 -1.08 -7.92 6.48
N GLY A 61 -1.29 -8.99 7.24
CA GLY A 61 -0.95 -10.35 6.86
C GLY A 61 0.51 -10.72 7.13
N GLU A 62 0.83 -11.97 6.84
CA GLU A 62 2.17 -12.54 7.00
C GLU A 62 2.95 -12.49 5.67
N LEU A 63 4.27 -12.45 5.78
CA LEU A 63 5.19 -12.52 4.65
C LEU A 63 6.13 -13.70 4.87
N THR A 64 6.07 -14.69 4.00
CA THR A 64 6.84 -15.94 4.02
C THR A 64 7.97 -15.95 3.00
N GLN A 65 7.92 -15.07 2.00
CA GLN A 65 8.91 -14.97 0.93
C GLN A 65 9.78 -13.72 1.03
N ALA A 66 11.04 -13.84 0.64
CA ALA A 66 11.95 -12.71 0.47
C ALA A 66 11.52 -11.90 -0.77
N ILE A 67 11.10 -10.65 -0.56
CA ILE A 67 10.61 -9.76 -1.62
C ILE A 67 11.45 -8.49 -1.66
N THR A 68 11.81 -8.06 -2.87
CA THR A 68 12.43 -6.76 -3.14
C THR A 68 11.34 -5.75 -3.48
N VAL A 69 11.19 -4.69 -2.68
CA VAL A 69 10.24 -3.60 -2.93
C VAL A 69 10.99 -2.42 -3.51
N LYS A 70 10.56 -1.92 -4.69
CA LYS A 70 11.24 -0.81 -5.39
C LYS A 70 10.34 0.42 -5.52
N GLY A 71 10.83 1.58 -5.08
CA GLY A 71 10.20 2.88 -5.31
C GLY A 71 8.83 3.06 -4.64
N LEU A 72 8.51 2.24 -3.62
CA LEU A 72 7.25 2.31 -2.88
C LEU A 72 7.46 2.87 -1.49
N ARG A 73 6.45 3.60 -0.97
CA ARG A 73 6.49 4.07 0.41
C ARG A 73 6.16 2.92 1.35
N VAL A 74 7.12 2.50 2.17
CA VAL A 74 6.90 1.41 3.14
C VAL A 74 6.66 1.99 4.53
N SER A 75 5.67 1.47 5.25
CA SER A 75 5.47 1.80 6.67
C SER A 75 6.54 1.18 7.56
N ALA A 76 6.83 1.80 8.71
CA ALA A 76 7.89 1.33 9.62
C ALA A 76 7.72 -0.14 10.05
N GLY A 77 6.49 -0.55 10.38
CA GLY A 77 6.20 -1.94 10.71
C GLY A 77 6.37 -2.90 9.53
N ALA A 78 5.95 -2.49 8.33
CA ALA A 78 6.10 -3.32 7.14
C ALA A 78 7.56 -3.52 6.75
N ARG A 79 8.40 -2.49 6.93
CA ARG A 79 9.83 -2.58 6.65
C ARG A 79 10.52 -3.62 7.53
N ALA A 80 10.22 -3.64 8.83
CA ALA A 80 10.78 -4.62 9.76
C ALA A 80 10.44 -6.06 9.38
N VAL A 81 9.19 -6.32 8.95
CA VAL A 81 8.75 -7.65 8.51
C VAL A 81 9.42 -8.06 7.20
N ILE A 82 9.57 -7.13 6.24
CA ILE A 82 10.25 -7.40 4.96
C ILE A 82 11.73 -7.71 5.19
N GLU A 83 12.42 -6.95 6.06
CA GLU A 83 13.82 -7.19 6.40
C GLU A 83 14.01 -8.53 7.15
N GLN A 84 13.07 -8.89 8.05
CA GLN A 84 13.06 -10.20 8.73
C GLN A 84 12.86 -11.37 7.77
N ALA A 85 12.05 -11.18 6.72
CA ALA A 85 11.86 -12.17 5.66
C ALA A 85 13.02 -12.23 4.66
N GLY A 86 14.10 -11.44 4.86
CA GLY A 86 15.26 -11.40 3.99
C GLY A 86 15.05 -10.60 2.68
N GLY A 87 14.02 -9.76 2.63
CA GLY A 87 13.74 -8.87 1.51
C GLY A 87 14.50 -7.54 1.60
N THR A 88 14.59 -6.83 0.48
CA THR A 88 15.24 -5.52 0.38
C THR A 88 14.23 -4.43 0.01
N VAL A 89 14.40 -3.25 0.59
CA VAL A 89 13.60 -2.07 0.24
C VAL A 89 14.52 -1.07 -0.46
N GLU A 90 14.38 -0.97 -1.78
CA GLU A 90 15.01 0.07 -2.59
C GLU A 90 14.08 1.29 -2.59
N ALA A 91 14.53 2.36 -1.92
CA ALA A 91 13.77 3.59 -1.71
C ALA A 91 13.61 4.43 -2.99
#